data_AF-A0A4Q4DN41-F1
#
_entry.id   AF-A0A4Q4DN41-F1
#
_cell.length_a   1.000
_cell.length_b   1.000
_cell.length_c   1.000
_cell.angle_alpha   90.00
_cell.angle_beta   90.00
_cell.angle_gamma   90.00
#
_symmetry.space_group_name_H-M   'P 1'
#
loop_
_entity.id
_entity.type
_entity.pdbx_description
1 polymer ?
#
loop_
_entity_poly.entity_id
_entity_poly.type
_entity_poly.pdbx_seq_one_letter_code
_entity_poly.pdbx_strand_id
1 'polypeptide(L)'
;MTSSLCKHSFPVQAPGGSLFRPGDCTGCGVTWDAVQDELQRQADIIRVRTAHEGKCHYCGRPRMLFSYQRGPQPWDEAEPPVRWLCIPCWGDAQAIEEKTGFAEVGDAMKYGTDAQLARFVLGDEPRQTA
;
A
#
# COMPACT_ATOMS: atom_id res chain seq x y z
N MET A 1 4.37 20.14 -20.03
CA MET A 1 3.82 19.03 -19.22
C MET A 1 3.16 18.07 -20.20
N THR A 2 3.84 16.99 -20.57
CA THR A 2 3.28 15.96 -21.47
C THR A 2 2.55 14.96 -20.61
N SER A 3 1.24 15.14 -20.44
CA SER A 3 0.38 14.08 -19.93
C SER A 3 0.38 12.95 -20.97
N SER A 4 0.93 11.79 -20.62
CA SER A 4 0.86 10.61 -21.48
C SER A 4 -0.60 10.14 -21.51
N LEU A 5 -1.33 10.52 -22.56
CA LEU A 5 -2.70 10.03 -22.83
C LEU A 5 -2.73 8.56 -23.26
N CYS A 6 -1.58 7.88 -23.28
CA CYS A 6 -1.52 6.46 -23.55
C CYS A 6 -2.26 5.72 -22.43
N LYS A 7 -3.43 5.14 -22.74
CA LYS A 7 -4.01 4.09 -21.89
C LYS A 7 -3.12 2.86 -22.04
N HIS A 8 -2.09 2.78 -21.21
CA HIS A 8 -1.07 1.74 -21.34
C HIS A 8 -1.71 0.36 -21.33
N SER A 9 -1.43 -0.42 -22.37
CA SER A 9 -1.82 -1.82 -22.49
C SER A 9 -0.58 -2.68 -22.49
N PHE A 10 -0.46 -3.54 -21.48
CA PHE A 10 0.71 -4.40 -21.26
C PHE A 10 0.33 -5.86 -21.51
N PRO A 11 1.00 -6.55 -22.45
CA PRO A 11 0.71 -7.96 -22.74
C PRO A 11 1.17 -8.85 -21.59
N VAL A 12 0.30 -9.79 -21.18
CA VAL A 12 0.58 -10.77 -20.11
C VAL A 12 0.67 -12.22 -20.62
N GLN A 13 0.63 -12.42 -21.95
CA GLN A 13 0.71 -13.72 -22.60
C GLN A 13 2.04 -13.87 -23.36
N ALA A 14 2.60 -15.09 -23.34
CA ALA A 14 3.80 -15.43 -24.12
C ALA A 14 3.51 -15.32 -25.63
N PRO A 15 4.49 -14.92 -26.48
CA PRO A 15 5.88 -14.56 -26.14
C PRO A 15 6.06 -13.11 -25.63
N GLY A 16 4.99 -12.32 -25.60
CA GLY A 16 5.04 -10.89 -25.30
C GLY A 16 5.10 -10.51 -23.83
N GLY A 17 4.86 -11.44 -22.90
CA GLY A 17 4.94 -11.19 -21.47
C GLY A 17 4.38 -12.35 -20.64
N SER A 18 4.20 -12.12 -19.34
CA SER A 18 3.60 -13.07 -18.40
C SER A 18 2.76 -12.33 -17.35
N LEU A 19 1.93 -13.06 -16.61
CA LEU A 19 1.15 -12.49 -15.49
C LEU A 19 2.01 -11.80 -14.43
N PHE A 20 3.23 -12.27 -14.20
CA PHE A 20 4.13 -11.74 -13.16
C PHE A 20 5.15 -10.73 -13.70
N ARG A 21 5.34 -10.72 -15.02
CA ARG A 21 6.23 -9.80 -15.74
C ARG A 21 5.54 -9.42 -17.05
N PRO A 22 4.64 -8.42 -17.03
CA PRO A 22 4.03 -7.91 -18.24
C PRO A 22 5.12 -7.40 -19.19
N GLY A 23 4.90 -7.57 -20.50
CA GLY A 23 5.79 -6.95 -21.50
C GLY A 23 5.58 -5.45 -21.60
N ASP A 24 6.33 -4.81 -22.49
CA ASP A 24 6.24 -3.36 -22.70
C ASP A 24 4.89 -2.94 -23.27
N CYS A 25 4.53 -1.67 -23.05
CA CYS A 25 3.30 -1.12 -23.53
C CYS A 25 3.20 -1.20 -25.06
N THR A 26 2.14 -1.81 -25.59
CA THR A 26 1.94 -1.98 -27.05
C THR A 26 1.77 -0.67 -27.81
N GLY A 27 1.38 0.41 -27.13
CA GLY A 27 1.14 1.71 -27.75
C GLY A 27 2.37 2.64 -27.76
N CYS A 28 3.12 2.71 -26.66
CA CYS A 28 4.22 3.67 -26.51
C CYS A 28 5.57 3.06 -26.10
N GLY A 29 5.64 1.74 -25.90
CA GLY A 29 6.89 1.03 -25.58
C GLY A 29 7.45 1.29 -24.18
N VAL A 30 6.72 1.98 -23.30
CA VAL A 30 7.15 2.13 -21.90
C VAL A 30 7.12 0.78 -21.18
N THR A 31 8.10 0.53 -20.32
CA THR A 31 8.14 -0.69 -19.50
C THR A 31 7.11 -0.63 -18.39
N TRP A 32 6.67 -1.81 -17.93
CA TRP A 32 5.78 -1.91 -16.76
C TRP A 32 6.38 -1.22 -15.53
N ASP A 33 7.65 -1.49 -15.24
CA ASP A 33 8.36 -0.95 -14.08
C ASP A 33 8.45 0.59 -14.13
N ALA A 34 8.71 1.18 -15.30
CA ALA A 34 8.75 2.63 -15.43
C ALA A 34 7.39 3.29 -15.15
N VAL A 35 6.28 2.62 -15.48
CA VAL A 35 4.94 3.08 -15.12
C VAL A 35 4.67 2.91 -13.63
N GLN A 36 5.08 1.80 -13.01
CA GLN A 36 4.96 1.63 -11.56
C GLN A 36 5.74 2.70 -10.79
N ASP A 37 6.96 3.00 -11.21
CA ASP A 37 7.79 4.06 -10.62
C ASP A 37 7.12 5.43 -10.72
N GLU A 38 6.52 5.75 -11.87
CA GLU A 38 5.84 7.02 -12.07
C GLU A 38 4.55 7.11 -11.24
N LEU A 39 3.77 6.03 -11.15
CA LEU A 39 2.60 5.96 -10.28
C LEU A 39 2.99 6.15 -8.81
N GLN A 40 4.10 5.55 -8.38
CA GLN A 40 4.63 5.74 -7.03
C GLN A 40 5.02 7.20 -6.78
N ARG A 41 5.73 7.85 -7.72
CA ARG A 41 6.05 9.29 -7.61
C ARG A 41 4.81 10.15 -7.52
N GLN A 42 3.79 9.87 -8.34
CA GLN A 42 2.54 10.62 -8.31
C GLN A 42 1.81 10.43 -6.97
N ALA A 43 1.77 9.20 -6.44
CA ALA A 43 1.21 8.92 -5.13
C ALA A 43 1.94 9.69 -4.01
N ASP A 44 3.28 9.74 -4.06
CA ASP A 44 4.09 10.50 -3.10
C ASP A 44 3.83 12.01 -3.20
N ILE A 45 3.72 12.56 -4.41
CA ILE A 45 3.38 13.97 -4.63
C ILE A 45 2.01 14.29 -4.05
N ILE A 46 1.01 13.44 -4.31
CA ILE A 46 -0.34 13.60 -3.75
C ILE A 46 -0.27 13.61 -2.23
N ARG A 47 0.43 12.63 -1.62
CA ARG A 47 0.57 12.51 -0.16
C ARG A 47 1.18 13.76 0.47
N VAL A 48 2.21 14.33 -0.14
CA VAL A 48 2.86 15.55 0.35
C VAL A 48 1.97 16.77 0.13
N ARG A 49 1.27 16.87 -1.00
CA ARG A 49 0.40 18.02 -1.33
C ARG A 49 -0.90 18.05 -0.53
N THR A 50 -1.40 16.91 -0.09
CA THR A 50 -2.59 16.81 0.77
C THR A 50 -2.26 16.86 2.25
N ALA A 51 -0.97 16.97 2.60
CA ALA A 51 -0.53 17.06 3.98
C ALA A 51 -1.03 18.34 4.64
N HIS A 52 -1.45 18.22 5.89
CA HIS A 52 -1.97 19.36 6.67
C HIS A 52 -1.67 19.19 8.16
N GLU A 53 -1.74 20.29 8.90
CA GLU A 53 -1.59 20.27 10.35
C GLU A 53 -2.87 19.78 11.03
N GLY A 54 -2.73 18.88 12.01
CA GLY A 54 -3.85 18.34 12.75
C GLY A 54 -3.40 17.44 13.89
N LYS A 55 -4.35 16.74 14.52
CA LYS A 55 -4.05 15.70 15.52
C LYS A 55 -3.94 14.33 14.85
N CYS A 56 -2.80 13.67 15.03
CA CYS A 56 -2.59 12.33 14.49
C CYS A 56 -3.63 11.35 15.04
N HIS A 57 -4.28 10.58 14.17
CA HIS A 57 -5.31 9.60 14.57
C HIS A 57 -4.74 8.50 15.49
N TYR A 58 -3.43 8.23 15.43
CA TYR A 58 -2.80 7.17 16.20
C TYR A 58 -2.23 7.66 17.54
N CYS A 59 -1.31 8.64 17.50
CA CYS A 59 -0.66 9.12 18.72
C CYS A 59 -1.36 10.33 19.38
N GLY A 60 -2.39 10.90 18.76
CA GLY A 60 -3.16 12.06 19.26
C GLY A 60 -2.41 13.40 19.29
N ARG A 61 -1.13 13.41 18.93
CA ARG A 61 -0.27 14.61 18.99
C ARG A 61 -0.54 15.56 17.82
N PRO A 62 -0.49 16.89 18.04
CA PRO A 62 -0.56 17.86 16.95
C PRO A 62 0.73 17.79 16.11
N ARG A 63 0.60 17.49 14.82
CA ARG A 63 1.70 17.29 13.85
C ARG A 63 1.24 17.62 12.43
N MET A 64 2.19 17.66 11.49
CA MET A 64 1.89 17.51 10.06
C MET A 64 1.42 16.07 9.81
N LEU A 65 0.26 15.93 9.17
CA LEU A 65 -0.41 14.67 8.90
C LEU A 65 -0.41 14.36 7.41
N PHE A 66 -0.36 13.07 7.11
CA PHE A 66 -0.34 12.50 5.77
C PHE A 66 -1.47 11.48 5.66
N SER A 67 -2.09 11.40 4.48
CA SER A 67 -3.13 10.42 4.22
C SER A 67 -2.52 9.02 4.21
N TYR A 68 -3.15 8.12 4.95
CA TYR A 68 -2.88 6.69 4.96
C TYR A 68 -4.17 5.96 4.60
N GLN A 69 -4.11 5.18 3.53
CA GLN A 69 -5.19 4.29 3.11
C GLN A 69 -4.60 2.89 3.02
N ARG A 70 -5.30 1.92 3.61
CA ARG A 70 -4.90 0.52 3.58
C ARG A 70 -4.92 0.02 2.13
N GLY A 71 -4.06 -0.95 1.83
CA GLY A 71 -4.04 -1.65 0.57
C GLY A 71 -5.36 -2.37 0.25
N PRO A 72 -5.50 -2.83 -1.00
CA PRO A 72 -6.73 -3.45 -1.50
C PRO A 72 -7.24 -4.56 -0.57
N GLN A 73 -8.51 -4.46 -0.15
CA GLN A 73 -9.20 -5.50 0.59
C GLN A 73 -9.94 -6.46 -0.35
N PRO A 74 -10.33 -7.66 0.13
CA PRO A 74 -11.29 -8.50 -0.58
C PRO A 74 -12.54 -7.71 -1.00
N TRP A 75 -13.13 -8.08 -2.13
CA TRP A 75 -14.24 -7.35 -2.75
C TRP A 75 -15.55 -7.37 -1.93
N ASP A 76 -15.66 -8.32 -1.00
CA ASP A 76 -16.79 -8.51 -0.08
C ASP A 76 -16.61 -7.76 1.24
N GLU A 77 -15.47 -7.10 1.45
CA GLU A 77 -15.20 -6.29 2.63
C GLU A 77 -15.46 -4.80 2.37
N ALA A 78 -15.89 -4.08 3.42
CA ALA A 78 -16.07 -2.64 3.34
C ALA A 78 -14.71 -1.93 3.23
N GLU A 79 -14.61 -0.95 2.34
CA GLU A 79 -13.39 -0.17 2.17
C GLU A 79 -13.05 0.58 3.46
N PRO A 80 -11.81 0.43 3.99
CA PRO A 80 -11.42 1.07 5.23
C PRO A 80 -11.31 2.59 5.06
N PRO A 81 -11.61 3.38 6.11
CA PRO A 81 -11.54 4.82 6.04
C PRO A 81 -10.09 5.31 5.91
N VAL A 82 -9.92 6.44 5.22
CA VAL A 82 -8.63 7.15 5.17
C VAL A 82 -8.27 7.67 6.57
N ARG A 83 -7.04 7.40 7.01
CA ARG A 83 -6.48 7.88 8.27
C ARG A 83 -5.48 9.00 8.04
N TRP A 84 -5.40 9.93 8.98
CA TRP A 84 -4.44 11.04 8.95
C TRP A 84 -3.39 10.83 10.02
N LEU A 85 -2.19 10.46 9.58
CA LEU A 85 -1.11 9.99 10.44
C LEU A 85 0.10 10.93 10.33
N CYS A 86 0.81 11.14 11.43
CA CYS A 86 2.13 11.78 11.36
C CYS A 86 3.15 10.81 10.74
N ILE A 87 4.25 11.33 10.16
CA ILE A 87 5.26 10.53 9.45
C ILE A 87 5.70 9.27 10.22
N PRO A 88 6.02 9.32 11.53
CA PRO A 88 6.43 8.12 12.26
C PRO A 88 5.32 7.05 12.28
N CYS A 89 4.10 7.44 12.68
CA CYS A 89 2.98 6.51 12.75
C CYS A 89 2.53 6.01 11.38
N TRP A 90 2.75 6.81 10.31
CA TRP A 90 2.50 6.40 8.95
C TRP A 90 3.46 5.28 8.52
N GLY A 91 4.76 5.44 8.81
CA GLY A 91 5.77 4.40 8.55
C GLY A 91 5.53 3.13 9.36
N ASP A 92 5.15 3.28 10.64
CA ASP A 92 4.79 2.14 11.48
C ASP A 92 3.57 1.39 10.91
N ALA A 93 2.51 2.11 10.53
CA ALA A 93 1.30 1.51 9.96
C ALA A 93 1.61 0.75 8.67
N GLN A 94 2.40 1.34 7.77
CA GLN A 94 2.86 0.68 6.54
C GLN A 94 3.65 -0.60 6.86
N ALA A 95 4.61 -0.54 7.79
CA ALA A 95 5.44 -1.70 8.13
C ALA A 95 4.64 -2.84 8.79
N ILE A 96 3.62 -2.51 9.59
CA ILE A 96 2.72 -3.52 10.19
C ILE A 96 1.84 -4.15 9.12
N GLU A 97 1.32 -3.34 8.19
CA GLU A 97 0.52 -3.82 7.08
C GLU A 97 1.31 -4.76 6.16
N GLU A 98 2.53 -4.41 5.78
CA GLU A 98 3.40 -5.26 4.96
C GLU A 98 3.67 -6.63 5.62
N LYS A 99 3.76 -6.67 6.95
CA LYS A 99 4.02 -7.91 7.71
C LYS A 99 2.78 -8.76 7.93
N THR A 100 1.66 -8.12 8.26
CA THR A 100 0.49 -8.81 8.83
C THR A 100 -0.71 -8.80 7.89
N GLY A 101 -0.71 -7.90 6.90
CA GLY A 101 -1.87 -7.52 6.10
C GLY A 101 -2.79 -6.51 6.79
N PHE A 102 -2.54 -6.14 8.05
CA PHE A 102 -3.41 -5.25 8.85
C PHE A 102 -2.65 -4.02 9.34
N ALA A 103 -3.33 -2.87 9.41
CA ALA A 103 -2.75 -1.61 9.87
C ALA A 103 -3.08 -1.27 11.34
N GLU A 104 -4.08 -1.93 11.94
CA GLU A 104 -4.44 -1.75 13.35
C GLU A 104 -5.10 -2.98 13.98
N VAL A 105 -5.12 -3.00 15.32
CA VAL A 105 -5.63 -4.11 16.14
C VAL A 105 -7.12 -4.35 15.88
N GLY A 106 -7.91 -3.29 15.72
CA GLY A 106 -9.35 -3.40 15.46
C GLY A 106 -9.65 -4.11 14.14
N ASP A 107 -8.90 -3.80 13.09
CA ASP A 107 -9.01 -4.44 11.79
C ASP A 107 -8.52 -5.88 11.84
N ALA A 108 -7.38 -6.14 12.51
CA ALA A 108 -6.84 -7.47 12.70
C ALA A 108 -7.85 -8.38 13.41
N MET A 109 -8.49 -7.91 14.50
CA MET A 109 -9.48 -8.67 15.26
C MET A 109 -10.79 -8.91 14.51
N LYS A 110 -11.14 -8.01 13.57
CA LYS A 110 -12.41 -8.10 12.82
C LYS A 110 -12.31 -8.94 11.55
N TYR A 111 -11.15 -8.93 10.90
CA TYR A 111 -10.97 -9.50 9.56
C TYR A 111 -9.78 -10.48 9.46
N GLY A 112 -8.99 -10.63 10.54
CA GLY A 112 -7.84 -11.52 10.55
C GLY A 112 -8.21 -12.98 10.67
N THR A 113 -7.60 -13.82 9.83
CA THR A 113 -7.55 -15.26 10.08
C THR A 113 -6.68 -15.54 11.31
N ASP A 114 -6.88 -16.68 11.98
CA ASP A 114 -6.10 -17.06 13.18
C ASP A 114 -4.58 -16.97 12.96
N ALA A 115 -4.11 -17.33 11.76
CA ALA A 115 -2.69 -17.23 11.40
C ALA A 115 -2.19 -15.79 11.25
N GLN A 116 -3.01 -14.88 10.72
CA GLN A 116 -2.64 -13.46 10.60
C GLN A 116 -2.76 -12.73 11.94
N LEU A 117 -3.76 -13.09 12.74
CA LEU A 117 -3.90 -12.64 14.13
C LEU A 117 -2.70 -13.06 14.98
N ALA A 118 -2.25 -14.30 14.85
CA ALA A 118 -1.05 -14.79 15.52
C ALA A 118 0.18 -13.95 15.13
N ARG A 119 0.39 -13.65 13.85
CA ARG A 119 1.49 -12.77 13.39
C ARG A 119 1.37 -11.35 13.94
N PHE A 120 0.16 -10.82 14.00
CA PHE A 120 -0.12 -9.47 14.47
C PHE A 120 0.08 -9.32 16.00
N VAL A 121 -0.32 -10.32 16.78
CA VAL A 121 -0.26 -10.30 18.26
C VAL A 121 1.09 -10.77 18.80
N LEU A 122 1.67 -11.81 18.20
CA LEU A 122 2.88 -12.48 18.73
C LEU A 122 4.17 -11.98 18.08
N GLY A 123 4.09 -11.31 16.91
CA GLY A 123 5.25 -11.06 16.06
C GLY A 123 5.78 -12.35 15.43
N ASP A 124 6.51 -12.25 14.31
CA ASP A 124 7.17 -13.40 13.70
C ASP A 124 8.27 -13.95 14.64
N GLU A 125 7.96 -14.98 15.42
CA GLU A 125 8.89 -16.09 15.67
C GLU A 125 8.08 -17.38 15.83
N PRO A 126 8.53 -18.45 15.16
CA PRO A 126 9.05 -19.53 15.96
C PRO A 126 10.57 -19.55 15.81
N ARG A 127 11.27 -19.34 16.93
CA ARG A 127 12.63 -19.86 17.08
C ARG A 127 12.60 -21.33 16.72
N GLN A 128 13.20 -21.70 15.60
CA GLN A 128 13.62 -23.07 15.38
C GLN A 128 14.78 -23.32 16.34
N THR A 129 14.46 -23.84 17.52
CA THR A 129 15.42 -24.62 18.30
C THR A 129 15.42 -26.04 17.73
N ALA A 130 16.45 -26.37 16.97
CA ALA A 130 17.11 -27.69 16.94
C ALA A 130 18.41 -27.57 16.14
#